data_AF-A0A951P6L7-F1
#
_entry.id   AF-A0A951P6L7-F1
#
_cell.length_a   1.000
_cell.length_b   1.000
_cell.length_c   1.000
_cell.angle_alpha   90.00
_cell.angle_beta   90.00
_cell.angle_gamma   90.00
#
_symmetry.space_group_name_H-M   'P 1'
#
loop_
_entity.id
_entity.type
_entity.pdbx_description
1 polymer ?
#
loop_
_entity_poly.entity_id
_entity_poly.type
_entity_poly.pdbx_seq_one_letter_code
_entity_poly.pdbx_strand_id
1 'polypeptide(L)'
;MKNQAGGSGTFGPGYSRALIAAASLYAIRAAYWQKYYVHRRLRPEAYAGLTHNNKVNKTGYPIGADALNSEALDRLYIANQTYLLPQAYLEGAPLHASYPGGASVSAGVSVTLLKALFDESFVIPNPVVPDPKDSTKLIAYEGEPLTVGGELNKLAANIGIGRNVAGIHWRSDAAASLALGEAIAISILRDEKLTFRENFDGFTFTKFDGTKITV
;
A
#
# COMPACT_ATOMS: atom_id res chain seq x y z
N MET A 1 26.79 2.41 -32.46
CA MET A 1 26.99 1.48 -31.34
C MET A 1 26.58 2.19 -30.06
N LYS A 2 25.74 1.59 -29.21
CA LYS A 2 25.56 2.05 -27.83
C LYS A 2 26.75 1.53 -27.03
N ASN A 3 27.65 2.41 -26.60
CA ASN A 3 28.89 2.08 -25.89
C ASN A 3 28.80 2.36 -24.38
N GLN A 4 27.59 2.62 -23.87
CA GLN A 4 27.32 2.92 -22.46
C GLN A 4 26.22 2.00 -21.92
N ALA A 5 26.33 1.68 -20.63
CA ALA A 5 25.35 0.94 -19.84
C ALA A 5 25.23 1.57 -18.45
N GLY A 6 24.18 1.23 -17.70
CA GLY A 6 24.00 1.70 -16.33
C GLY A 6 25.20 1.33 -15.44
N GLY A 7 25.75 2.32 -14.74
CA GLY A 7 26.88 2.15 -13.83
C GLY A 7 26.42 1.90 -12.39
N SER A 8 27.35 1.52 -11.51
CA SER A 8 27.01 1.37 -10.08
C SER A 8 26.53 2.67 -9.44
N GLY A 9 26.98 3.83 -9.95
CA GLY A 9 26.59 5.15 -9.46
C GLY A 9 25.26 5.69 -9.99
N THR A 10 24.84 5.28 -11.19
CA THR A 10 23.63 5.78 -11.87
C THR A 10 23.04 4.68 -12.75
N PHE A 11 21.72 4.48 -12.66
CA PHE A 11 20.95 3.54 -13.50
C PHE A 11 21.31 2.04 -13.41
N GLY A 12 22.32 1.66 -12.61
CA GLY A 12 22.67 0.26 -12.35
C GLY A 12 22.09 -0.29 -11.04
N PRO A 13 22.31 -1.60 -10.75
CA PRO A 13 21.74 -2.26 -9.58
C PRO A 13 22.12 -1.65 -8.22
N GLY A 14 23.33 -1.08 -8.10
CA GLY A 14 23.78 -0.40 -6.88
C GLY A 14 22.93 0.83 -6.57
N TYR A 15 22.81 1.72 -7.55
CA TYR A 15 21.92 2.89 -7.53
C TYR A 15 20.47 2.50 -7.20
N SER A 16 19.87 1.58 -7.95
CA SER A 16 18.46 1.21 -7.79
C SER A 16 18.13 0.70 -6.37
N ARG A 17 18.99 -0.14 -5.79
CA ARG A 17 18.80 -0.66 -4.43
C ARG A 17 18.94 0.43 -3.37
N ALA A 18 19.94 1.29 -3.51
CA ALA A 18 20.19 2.38 -2.58
C ALA A 18 19.02 3.39 -2.57
N LEU A 19 18.53 3.76 -3.76
CA LEU A 19 17.42 4.70 -3.91
C LEU A 19 16.15 4.19 -3.21
N ILE A 20 15.76 2.94 -3.46
CA ILE A 20 14.56 2.34 -2.85
C ILE A 20 14.69 2.28 -1.33
N ALA A 21 15.86 1.89 -0.82
CA ALA A 21 16.10 1.83 0.63
C ALA A 21 16.03 3.22 1.27
N ALA A 22 16.68 4.22 0.68
CA ALA A 22 16.70 5.59 1.19
C ALA A 22 15.31 6.24 1.17
N ALA A 23 14.50 5.95 0.15
CA ALA A 23 13.17 6.54 -0.02
C ALA A 23 12.19 6.18 1.10
N SER A 24 12.40 5.04 1.77
CA SER A 24 11.54 4.56 2.86
C SER A 24 11.47 5.52 4.06
N LEU A 25 12.54 6.29 4.30
CA LEU A 25 12.57 7.28 5.39
C LEU A 25 11.57 8.42 5.15
N TYR A 26 11.50 8.92 3.91
CA TYR A 26 10.62 10.02 3.55
C TYR A 26 9.14 9.60 3.58
N ALA A 27 8.85 8.35 3.17
CA ALA A 27 7.52 7.75 3.27
C ALA A 27 6.96 7.82 4.70
N ILE A 28 7.73 7.34 5.69
CA ILE A 28 7.28 7.29 7.08
C ILE A 28 7.15 8.67 7.69
N ARG A 29 8.07 9.59 7.41
CA ARG A 29 7.99 10.98 7.90
C ARG A 29 6.72 11.67 7.41
N ALA A 30 6.43 11.58 6.12
CA ALA A 30 5.22 12.15 5.54
C ALA A 30 3.94 11.49 6.11
N ALA A 31 3.95 10.16 6.24
CA ALA A 31 2.81 9.43 6.82
C ALA A 31 2.55 9.83 8.27
N TYR A 32 3.59 9.97 9.09
CA TYR A 32 3.47 10.35 10.51
C TYR A 32 3.01 11.80 10.67
N TRP A 33 3.42 12.69 9.78
CA TRP A 33 2.88 14.05 9.74
C TRP A 33 1.36 14.02 9.61
N GLN A 34 0.86 13.28 8.62
CA GLN A 34 -0.56 13.14 8.35
C GLN A 34 -1.30 12.46 9.51
N LYS A 35 -0.70 11.45 10.15
CA LYS A 35 -1.28 10.73 11.30
C LYS A 35 -1.48 11.63 12.51
N TYR A 36 -0.45 12.34 12.94
CA TYR A 36 -0.45 13.04 14.23
C TYR A 36 -0.91 14.49 14.13
N TYR A 37 -0.42 15.21 13.14
CA TYR A 37 -0.59 16.66 13.08
C TYR A 37 -1.82 17.07 12.27
N VAL A 38 -2.24 16.24 11.31
CA VAL A 38 -3.39 16.54 10.45
C VAL A 38 -4.64 15.77 10.89
N HIS A 39 -4.68 14.45 10.70
CA HIS A 39 -5.95 13.72 10.67
C HIS A 39 -6.36 13.06 11.99
N ARG A 40 -5.42 12.48 12.76
CA ARG A 40 -5.70 11.78 14.03
C ARG A 40 -6.89 10.80 13.96
N ARG A 41 -7.04 10.12 12.82
CA ARG A 41 -8.18 9.23 12.56
C ARG A 41 -8.13 8.00 13.47
N LEU A 42 -9.28 7.66 14.05
CA LEU A 42 -9.43 6.44 14.85
C LEU A 42 -9.23 5.14 14.03
N ARG A 43 -8.77 4.10 14.71
CA ARG A 43 -8.59 2.75 14.14
C ARG A 43 -9.92 1.99 14.01
N PRO A 44 -10.00 0.97 13.14
CA PRO A 44 -11.20 0.15 13.00
C PRO A 44 -11.64 -0.52 14.31
N GLU A 45 -10.71 -1.04 15.12
CA GLU A 45 -11.02 -1.65 16.42
C GLU A 45 -11.73 -0.67 17.38
N ALA A 46 -11.27 0.59 17.42
CA ALA A 46 -11.89 1.62 18.26
C ALA A 46 -13.30 1.96 17.75
N TYR A 47 -13.51 2.05 16.43
CA TYR A 47 -14.82 2.32 15.84
C TYR A 47 -15.81 1.19 16.13
N ALA A 48 -15.33 -0.05 16.06
CA ALA A 48 -16.12 -1.22 16.44
C ALA A 48 -16.42 -1.23 17.95
N GLY A 49 -15.48 -0.79 18.80
CA GLY A 49 -15.73 -0.57 20.23
C GLY A 49 -16.88 0.41 20.48
N LEU A 50 -16.92 1.54 19.77
CA LEU A 50 -18.05 2.48 19.84
C LEU A 50 -19.36 1.84 19.36
N THR A 51 -19.29 1.08 18.26
CA THR A 51 -20.44 0.35 17.69
C THR A 51 -21.01 -0.67 18.69
N HIS A 52 -20.14 -1.44 19.33
CA HIS A 52 -20.50 -2.40 20.37
C HIS A 52 -21.21 -1.73 21.54
N ASN A 53 -20.66 -0.62 22.05
CA ASN A 53 -21.26 0.11 23.15
C ASN A 53 -22.65 0.67 22.79
N ASN A 54 -22.84 1.14 21.56
CA ASN A 54 -24.17 1.56 21.10
C ASN A 54 -25.18 0.39 21.14
N LYS A 55 -24.78 -0.81 20.71
CA LYS A 55 -25.65 -1.99 20.66
C LYS A 55 -25.97 -2.56 22.05
N VAL A 56 -24.95 -2.71 22.91
CA VAL A 56 -25.05 -3.40 24.20
C VAL A 56 -25.43 -2.43 25.31
N ASN A 57 -24.67 -1.33 25.45
CA ASN A 57 -24.81 -0.38 26.55
C ASN A 57 -25.74 0.80 26.23
N LYS A 58 -26.35 0.79 25.04
CA LYS A 58 -27.29 1.83 24.56
C LYS A 58 -26.70 3.24 24.61
N THR A 59 -25.40 3.35 24.34
CA THR A 59 -24.74 4.65 24.16
C THR A 59 -25.18 5.32 22.85
N GLY A 60 -24.87 6.61 22.72
CA GLY A 60 -25.23 7.45 21.56
C GLY A 60 -24.05 7.91 20.72
N TYR A 61 -23.02 7.08 20.50
CA TYR A 61 -21.90 7.47 19.63
C TYR A 61 -22.36 7.67 18.19
N PRO A 62 -21.76 8.62 17.43
CA PRO A 62 -22.20 8.98 16.08
C PRO A 62 -21.74 7.95 15.04
N ILE A 63 -22.29 6.73 15.12
CA ILE A 63 -22.04 5.64 14.18
C ILE A 63 -23.12 5.70 13.09
N GLY A 64 -22.71 5.66 11.82
CA GLY A 64 -23.64 5.72 10.68
C GLY A 64 -24.66 4.57 10.69
N ALA A 65 -25.89 4.85 10.26
CA ALA A 65 -26.98 3.88 10.23
C ALA A 65 -26.64 2.63 9.40
N ASP A 66 -25.94 2.80 8.27
CA ASP A 66 -25.51 1.69 7.42
C ASP A 66 -24.60 0.70 8.16
N ALA A 67 -23.72 1.20 9.04
CA ALA A 67 -22.87 0.35 9.87
C ALA A 67 -23.68 -0.31 10.99
N LEU A 68 -24.57 0.42 11.65
CA LEU A 68 -25.40 -0.10 12.76
C LEU A 68 -26.45 -1.12 12.33
N ASN A 69 -26.90 -1.04 11.08
CA ASN A 69 -27.93 -1.91 10.52
C ASN A 69 -27.36 -2.94 9.54
N SER A 70 -26.04 -3.08 9.48
CA SER A 70 -25.37 -4.04 8.61
C SER A 70 -25.61 -5.47 9.09
N GLU A 71 -25.95 -6.36 8.15
CA GLU A 71 -25.97 -7.82 8.37
C GLU A 71 -24.64 -8.35 8.93
N ALA A 72 -23.52 -7.65 8.66
CA ALA A 72 -22.21 -8.01 9.20
C ALA A 72 -22.19 -8.02 10.74
N LEU A 73 -22.96 -7.15 11.40
CA LEU A 73 -23.06 -7.13 12.86
C LEU A 73 -23.77 -8.36 13.41
N ASP A 74 -24.83 -8.82 12.73
CA ASP A 74 -25.57 -10.01 13.12
C ASP A 74 -24.68 -11.26 12.97
N ARG A 75 -23.98 -11.38 11.84
CA ARG A 75 -23.01 -12.46 11.60
C ARG A 75 -21.89 -12.48 12.64
N LEU A 76 -21.38 -11.29 12.98
CA LEU A 76 -20.32 -11.14 13.96
C LEU A 76 -20.79 -11.56 15.36
N TYR A 77 -22.00 -11.15 15.76
CA TYR A 77 -22.58 -11.54 17.04
C TYR A 77 -22.89 -13.03 17.11
N ILE A 78 -23.45 -13.62 16.05
CA ILE A 78 -23.69 -15.07 15.97
C ILE A 78 -22.37 -15.84 16.18
N ALA A 79 -21.30 -15.44 15.50
CA ALA A 79 -20.02 -16.12 15.56
C ALA A 79 -19.26 -15.90 16.88
N ASN A 80 -19.35 -14.71 17.50
CA ASN A 80 -18.43 -14.30 18.56
C ASN A 80 -19.11 -13.81 19.86
N GLN A 81 -20.44 -13.70 19.88
CA GLN A 81 -21.23 -13.14 20.99
C GLN A 81 -20.81 -11.71 21.38
N THR A 82 -20.28 -10.96 20.42
CA THR A 82 -19.86 -9.56 20.57
C THR A 82 -19.93 -8.83 19.23
N TYR A 83 -20.09 -7.51 19.26
CA TYR A 83 -19.98 -6.62 18.10
C TYR A 83 -18.58 -6.01 17.92
N LEU A 84 -17.59 -6.45 18.69
CA LEU A 84 -16.20 -5.99 18.55
C LEU A 84 -15.56 -6.56 17.28
N LEU A 85 -14.70 -5.77 16.63
CA LEU A 85 -13.97 -6.22 15.44
C LEU A 85 -12.90 -7.27 15.83
N PRO A 86 -12.96 -8.51 15.32
CA PRO A 86 -11.92 -9.50 15.54
C PRO A 86 -10.59 -8.98 14.99
N GLN A 87 -9.53 -9.08 15.79
CA GLN A 87 -8.19 -8.65 15.41
C GLN A 87 -7.33 -9.85 15.04
N ALA A 88 -6.52 -9.71 13.99
CA ALA A 88 -5.53 -10.72 13.61
C ALA A 88 -4.30 -10.69 14.54
N TYR A 89 -4.07 -9.58 15.22
CA TYR A 89 -2.96 -9.38 16.15
C TYR A 89 -3.49 -9.26 17.56
N LEU A 90 -2.82 -9.88 18.54
CA LEU A 90 -3.26 -9.85 19.94
C LEU A 90 -3.24 -8.44 20.51
N GLU A 91 -2.27 -7.63 20.10
CA GLU A 91 -2.12 -6.23 20.46
C GLU A 91 -3.04 -5.28 19.66
N GLY A 92 -3.71 -5.78 18.62
CA GLY A 92 -4.49 -4.97 17.70
C GLY A 92 -3.63 -4.02 16.86
N ALA A 93 -4.11 -2.78 16.71
CA ALA A 93 -3.44 -1.79 15.90
C ALA A 93 -2.20 -1.17 16.60
N PRO A 94 -1.13 -0.85 15.85
CA PRO A 94 0.00 -0.10 16.39
C PRO A 94 -0.41 1.26 17.00
N LEU A 95 0.34 1.71 18.01
CA LEU A 95 0.08 2.91 18.85
C LEU A 95 0.29 4.26 18.12
N HIS A 96 -0.39 4.43 16.99
CA HIS A 96 -0.46 5.65 16.21
C HIS A 96 -1.76 5.69 15.40
N ALA A 97 -2.19 6.89 14.99
CA ALA A 97 -3.44 7.10 14.26
C ALA A 97 -3.54 6.26 12.97
N SER A 98 -4.76 6.06 12.48
CA SER A 98 -5.04 5.17 11.33
C SER A 98 -4.58 5.77 10.00
N TYR A 99 -4.97 7.01 9.69
CA TYR A 99 -4.81 7.57 8.34
C TYR A 99 -3.55 8.41 8.18
N PRO A 100 -2.78 8.24 7.08
CA PRO A 100 -2.86 7.19 6.06
C PRO A 100 -2.15 5.91 6.53
N GLY A 101 -2.25 4.80 5.79
CA GLY A 101 -1.55 3.56 6.13
C GLY A 101 -0.04 3.68 5.91
N GLY A 102 0.78 3.59 6.98
CA GLY A 102 2.24 3.80 6.88
C GLY A 102 2.93 2.79 5.96
N ALA A 103 2.66 1.49 6.15
CA ALA A 103 3.15 0.43 5.26
C ALA A 103 2.69 0.62 3.81
N SER A 104 1.46 1.12 3.61
CA SER A 104 0.92 1.39 2.28
C SER A 104 1.60 2.59 1.60
N VAL A 105 1.99 3.63 2.35
CA VAL A 105 2.76 4.76 1.80
C VAL A 105 4.13 4.26 1.37
N SER A 106 4.81 3.49 2.22
CA SER A 106 6.11 2.89 1.89
C SER A 106 6.02 1.99 0.66
N ALA A 107 4.98 1.16 0.55
CA ALA A 107 4.75 0.34 -0.63
C ALA A 107 4.54 1.21 -1.89
N GLY A 108 3.71 2.26 -1.79
CA GLY A 108 3.48 3.22 -2.88
C GLY A 108 4.76 3.89 -3.38
N VAL A 109 5.64 4.32 -2.46
CA VAL A 109 6.97 4.86 -2.80
C VAL A 109 7.80 3.81 -3.53
N SER A 110 7.99 2.63 -2.92
CA SER A 110 8.86 1.58 -3.47
C SER A 110 8.42 1.12 -4.85
N VAL A 111 7.12 0.88 -5.07
CA VAL A 111 6.66 0.42 -6.38
C VAL A 111 6.69 1.53 -7.43
N THR A 112 6.51 2.79 -7.05
CA THR A 112 6.67 3.92 -8.00
C THR A 112 8.12 4.02 -8.48
N LEU A 113 9.08 3.89 -7.56
CA LEU A 113 10.50 3.83 -7.93
C LEU A 113 10.82 2.61 -8.80
N LEU A 114 10.26 1.44 -8.49
CA LEU A 114 10.44 0.25 -9.32
C LEU A 114 9.86 0.43 -10.74
N LYS A 115 8.66 1.01 -10.86
CA LYS A 115 8.07 1.33 -12.17
C LYS A 115 8.91 2.34 -12.96
N ALA A 116 9.57 3.28 -12.28
CA ALA A 116 10.48 4.23 -12.91
C ALA A 116 11.81 3.60 -13.38
N LEU A 117 12.26 2.51 -12.74
CA LEU A 117 13.57 1.89 -12.98
C LEU A 117 13.52 0.67 -13.90
N PHE A 118 12.36 0.03 -14.06
CA PHE A 118 12.17 -1.21 -14.81
C PHE A 118 11.13 -1.07 -15.91
N ASP A 119 11.23 -1.90 -16.95
CA ASP A 119 10.23 -1.98 -18.00
C ASP A 119 8.91 -2.55 -17.45
N GLU A 120 7.95 -1.67 -17.19
CA GLU A 120 6.62 -2.03 -16.70
C GLU A 120 5.85 -2.94 -17.65
N SER A 121 6.15 -2.89 -18.95
CA SER A 121 5.45 -3.65 -19.98
C SER A 121 5.96 -5.08 -20.12
N PHE A 122 7.07 -5.40 -19.47
CA PHE A 122 7.63 -6.75 -19.49
C PHE A 122 6.61 -7.75 -18.93
N VAL A 123 6.27 -8.76 -19.75
CA VAL A 123 5.36 -9.85 -19.37
C VAL A 123 6.15 -10.88 -18.57
N ILE A 124 5.68 -11.17 -17.36
CA ILE A 124 6.31 -12.11 -16.45
C ILE A 124 6.13 -13.54 -16.99
N PRO A 125 7.21 -14.28 -17.27
CA PRO A 125 7.11 -15.66 -17.73
C PRO A 125 6.74 -16.60 -16.58
N ASN A 126 5.91 -17.60 -16.87
CA ASN A 126 5.52 -18.67 -15.95
C ASN A 126 4.97 -18.17 -14.59
N PRO A 127 3.95 -17.28 -14.56
CA PRO A 127 3.35 -16.83 -13.31
C PRO A 127 2.65 -18.00 -12.58
N VAL A 128 2.54 -17.88 -11.26
CA VAL A 128 2.02 -18.93 -10.37
C VAL A 128 1.05 -18.36 -9.34
N VAL A 129 0.19 -19.23 -8.80
CA VAL A 129 -0.70 -18.96 -7.66
C VAL A 129 -0.64 -20.10 -6.64
N PRO A 130 -0.97 -19.86 -5.36
CA PRO A 130 -1.13 -20.94 -4.38
C PRO A 130 -2.20 -21.94 -4.84
N ASP A 131 -1.95 -23.24 -4.65
CA ASP A 131 -2.94 -24.28 -4.95
C ASP A 131 -4.13 -24.16 -3.98
N PRO A 132 -5.37 -24.01 -4.48
CA PRO A 132 -6.56 -23.92 -3.62
C PRO A 132 -6.81 -25.19 -2.79
N LYS A 133 -6.23 -26.33 -3.16
CA LYS A 133 -6.33 -27.60 -2.44
C LYS A 133 -5.17 -27.83 -1.46
N ASP A 134 -4.04 -27.14 -1.65
CA ASP A 134 -2.84 -27.30 -0.83
C ASP A 134 -2.02 -26.00 -0.82
N SER A 135 -2.21 -25.17 0.20
CA SER A 135 -1.53 -23.87 0.32
C SER A 135 0.00 -23.95 0.42
N THR A 136 0.60 -25.14 0.50
CA THR A 136 2.05 -25.34 0.48
C THR A 136 2.62 -25.49 -0.93
N LYS A 137 1.76 -25.60 -1.95
CA LYS A 137 2.13 -25.79 -3.36
C LYS A 137 1.77 -24.58 -4.21
N LEU A 138 2.51 -24.44 -5.31
CA LEU A 138 2.25 -23.46 -6.36
C LEU A 138 1.79 -24.20 -7.62
N ILE A 139 0.78 -23.64 -8.29
CA ILE A 139 0.30 -24.09 -9.59
C ILE A 139 0.45 -22.97 -10.61
N ALA A 140 0.47 -23.33 -11.90
CA ALA A 140 0.54 -22.37 -12.98
C ALA A 140 -0.67 -21.43 -12.95
N TYR A 141 -0.43 -20.14 -13.19
CA TYR A 141 -1.49 -19.17 -13.41
C TYR A 141 -1.93 -19.22 -14.88
N GLU A 142 -3.23 -19.44 -15.11
CA GLU A 142 -3.82 -19.63 -16.45
C GLU A 142 -4.62 -18.41 -16.95
N GLY A 143 -4.52 -17.27 -16.27
CA GLY A 143 -5.25 -16.06 -16.66
C GLY A 143 -4.47 -15.16 -17.64
N GLU A 144 -4.93 -13.91 -17.76
CA GLU A 144 -4.35 -12.90 -18.65
C GLU A 144 -2.88 -12.59 -18.36
N PRO A 145 -2.04 -12.25 -19.36
CA PRO A 145 -0.63 -11.95 -19.16
C PRO A 145 -0.38 -10.92 -18.06
N LEU A 146 0.46 -11.29 -17.08
CA LEU A 146 0.84 -10.41 -15.98
C LEU A 146 2.07 -9.60 -16.35
N THR A 147 1.98 -8.27 -16.26
CA THR A 147 3.11 -7.38 -16.51
C THR A 147 3.81 -6.99 -15.21
N VAL A 148 5.08 -6.58 -15.30
CA VAL A 148 5.83 -6.04 -14.15
C VAL A 148 5.08 -4.88 -13.51
N GLY A 149 4.57 -3.92 -14.30
CA GLY A 149 3.81 -2.79 -13.77
C GLY A 149 2.52 -3.22 -13.06
N GLY A 150 1.80 -4.19 -13.63
CA GLY A 150 0.60 -4.77 -13.03
C GLY A 150 0.87 -5.46 -11.70
N GLU A 151 1.89 -6.32 -11.64
CA GLU A 151 2.24 -7.04 -10.41
C GLU A 151 2.86 -6.13 -9.34
N LEU A 152 3.57 -5.07 -9.72
CA LEU A 152 4.04 -4.05 -8.78
C LEU A 152 2.86 -3.28 -8.15
N ASN A 153 1.88 -2.86 -8.96
CA ASN A 153 0.66 -2.22 -8.45
C ASN A 153 -0.13 -3.18 -7.55
N LYS A 154 -0.22 -4.46 -7.93
CA LYS A 154 -0.85 -5.53 -7.11
C LYS A 154 -0.11 -5.72 -5.80
N LEU A 155 1.22 -5.74 -5.79
CA LEU A 155 2.03 -5.85 -4.58
C LEU A 155 1.75 -4.71 -3.59
N ALA A 156 1.70 -3.47 -4.07
CA ALA A 156 1.37 -2.33 -3.21
C ALA A 156 -0.06 -2.41 -2.66
N ALA A 157 -1.02 -2.85 -3.48
CA ALA A 157 -2.39 -3.10 -3.03
C ALA A 157 -2.44 -4.22 -1.98
N ASN A 158 -1.74 -5.34 -2.18
CA ASN A 158 -1.69 -6.46 -1.25
C ASN A 158 -1.14 -6.03 0.11
N ILE A 159 -0.06 -5.25 0.14
CA ILE A 159 0.50 -4.72 1.39
C ILE A 159 -0.52 -3.84 2.10
N GLY A 160 -1.22 -2.94 1.40
CA GLY A 160 -2.21 -2.07 2.03
C GLY A 160 -3.48 -2.80 2.48
N ILE A 161 -4.08 -3.58 1.60
CA ILE A 161 -5.31 -4.34 1.87
C ILE A 161 -5.08 -5.39 2.94
N GLY A 162 -3.90 -6.03 2.99
CA GLY A 162 -3.56 -6.97 4.05
C GLY A 162 -3.69 -6.37 5.45
N ARG A 163 -3.43 -5.07 5.61
CA ARG A 163 -3.65 -4.38 6.91
C ARG A 163 -5.12 -4.10 7.20
N ASN A 164 -5.95 -3.96 6.17
CA ASN A 164 -7.40 -3.87 6.34
C ASN A 164 -7.97 -5.22 6.78
N VAL A 165 -7.53 -6.30 6.13
CA VAL A 165 -7.88 -7.68 6.48
C VAL A 165 -7.47 -8.01 7.92
N ALA A 166 -6.31 -7.52 8.36
CA ALA A 166 -5.87 -7.67 9.75
C ALA A 166 -6.70 -6.89 10.79
N GLY A 167 -7.65 -6.04 10.35
CA GLY A 167 -8.53 -5.28 11.24
C GLY A 167 -7.97 -3.94 11.74
N ILE A 168 -6.86 -3.45 11.17
CA ILE A 168 -6.15 -2.29 11.72
C ILE A 168 -6.14 -1.05 10.81
N HIS A 169 -6.60 -1.14 9.56
CA HIS A 169 -6.72 -0.01 8.65
C HIS A 169 -8.05 0.00 7.88
N TRP A 170 -8.41 1.19 7.40
CA TRP A 170 -9.55 1.39 6.52
C TRP A 170 -9.15 1.28 5.05
N ARG A 171 -10.09 0.94 4.16
CA ARG A 171 -9.86 1.00 2.70
C ARG A 171 -9.32 2.36 2.25
N SER A 172 -9.85 3.46 2.78
CA SER A 172 -9.37 4.80 2.45
C SER A 172 -7.96 5.09 2.97
N ASP A 173 -7.53 4.48 4.08
CA ASP A 173 -6.16 4.59 4.55
C ASP A 173 -5.19 3.98 3.53
N ALA A 174 -5.51 2.80 2.99
CA ALA A 174 -4.69 2.12 1.99
C ALA A 174 -4.71 2.85 0.64
N ALA A 175 -5.89 3.26 0.17
CA ALA A 175 -6.04 3.89 -1.15
C ALA A 175 -5.32 5.25 -1.23
N ALA A 176 -5.53 6.12 -0.24
CA ALA A 176 -4.90 7.44 -0.23
C ALA A 176 -3.37 7.36 -0.03
N SER A 177 -2.89 6.33 0.67
CA SER A 177 -1.46 6.10 0.81
C SER A 177 -0.72 5.90 -0.50
N LEU A 178 -1.35 5.28 -1.51
CA LEU A 178 -0.71 5.04 -2.80
C LEU A 178 -0.40 6.36 -3.51
N ALA A 179 -1.36 7.28 -3.53
CA ALA A 179 -1.17 8.62 -4.12
C ALA A 179 -0.11 9.43 -3.36
N LEU A 180 -0.11 9.37 -2.02
CA LEU A 180 0.93 10.03 -1.21
C LEU A 180 2.33 9.44 -1.48
N GLY A 181 2.44 8.11 -1.53
CA GLY A 181 3.70 7.43 -1.82
C GLY A 181 4.20 7.74 -3.23
N GLU A 182 3.32 7.76 -4.22
CA GLU A 182 3.66 8.13 -5.60
C GLU A 182 4.17 9.58 -5.69
N ALA A 183 3.53 10.53 -5.00
CA ALA A 183 3.97 11.92 -4.98
C ALA A 183 5.37 12.08 -4.35
N ILE A 184 5.67 11.34 -3.28
CA ILE A 184 6.99 11.33 -2.64
C ILE A 184 8.05 10.77 -3.61
N ALA A 185 7.76 9.63 -4.25
CA ALA A 185 8.67 9.02 -5.21
C ALA A 185 8.93 9.94 -6.42
N ILE A 186 7.90 10.61 -6.95
CA ILE A 186 8.03 11.62 -8.00
C ILE A 186 8.98 12.75 -7.57
N SER A 187 8.84 13.26 -6.34
CA SER A 187 9.73 14.29 -5.82
C SER A 187 11.18 13.80 -5.77
N ILE A 188 11.41 12.59 -5.26
CA ILE A 188 12.74 11.99 -5.18
C ILE A 188 13.35 11.84 -6.58
N LEU A 189 12.60 11.32 -7.56
CA LEU A 189 13.10 11.12 -8.93
C LEU A 189 13.46 12.45 -9.61
N ARG A 190 12.71 13.53 -9.34
CA ARG A 190 13.04 14.88 -9.81
C ARG A 190 14.36 15.37 -9.22
N ASP A 191 14.55 15.16 -7.92
CA ASP A 191 15.79 15.57 -7.24
C ASP A 191 16.98 14.76 -7.74
N GLU A 192 16.84 13.43 -7.90
CA GLU A 192 17.89 12.56 -8.44
C GLU A 192 18.31 12.97 -9.85
N LYS A 193 17.36 13.29 -10.73
CA LYS A 193 17.65 13.72 -12.11
C LYS A 193 18.56 14.95 -12.18
N LEU A 194 18.44 15.87 -11.22
CA LEU A 194 19.29 17.07 -11.16
C LEU A 194 20.76 16.73 -10.85
N THR A 195 21.04 15.53 -10.33
CA THR A 195 22.38 15.10 -9.95
C THR A 195 23.15 14.41 -11.09
N PHE A 196 22.44 13.98 -12.14
CA PHE A 196 23.04 13.24 -13.25
C PHE A 196 23.75 14.15 -14.25
N ARG A 197 24.83 13.63 -14.85
CA ARG A 197 25.58 14.32 -15.91
C ARG A 197 25.37 13.67 -17.28
N GLU A 198 24.83 12.46 -17.29
CA GLU A 198 24.41 11.71 -18.44
C GLU A 198 23.25 12.43 -19.15
N ASN A 199 23.19 12.31 -20.48
CA ASN A 199 22.04 12.80 -21.23
C ASN A 199 20.83 11.89 -20.94
N PHE A 200 19.90 12.38 -20.13
CA PHE A 200 18.77 11.60 -19.62
C PHE A 200 17.50 12.46 -19.60
N ASP A 201 16.54 12.10 -20.46
CA ASP A 201 15.29 12.85 -20.63
C ASP A 201 14.37 12.76 -19.41
N GLY A 202 14.54 11.73 -18.58
CA GLY A 202 13.79 11.53 -17.33
C GLY A 202 13.26 10.12 -17.16
N PHE A 203 12.77 9.85 -15.95
CA PHE A 203 12.13 8.58 -15.62
C PHE A 203 10.71 8.60 -16.15
N THR A 204 10.38 7.64 -17.02
CA THR A 204 9.04 7.52 -17.59
C THR A 204 8.33 6.29 -17.03
N PHE A 205 7.15 6.48 -16.44
CA PHE A 205 6.35 5.40 -15.88
C PHE A 205 4.86 5.73 -15.84
N THR A 206 4.04 4.72 -15.54
CA THR A 206 2.59 4.81 -15.42
C THR A 206 2.19 5.02 -13.96
N LYS A 207 1.50 6.12 -13.68
CA LYS A 207 0.95 6.45 -12.36
C LYS A 207 -0.17 5.51 -11.96
N PHE A 208 -0.51 5.46 -10.68
CA PHE A 208 -1.61 4.64 -10.15
C PHE A 208 -2.98 5.02 -10.74
N ASP A 209 -3.15 6.26 -11.20
CA ASP A 209 -4.37 6.70 -11.91
C ASP A 209 -4.40 6.31 -13.39
N GLY A 210 -3.38 5.59 -13.88
CA GLY A 210 -3.26 5.14 -15.27
C GLY A 210 -2.62 6.15 -16.21
N THR A 211 -2.32 7.37 -15.76
CA THR A 211 -1.65 8.38 -16.59
C THR A 211 -0.15 8.13 -16.68
N LYS A 212 0.47 8.36 -17.84
CA LYS A 212 1.94 8.33 -17.97
C LYS A 212 2.55 9.66 -17.55
N ILE A 213 3.72 9.60 -16.93
CA ILE A 213 4.52 10.77 -16.55
C ILE A 213 5.98 10.54 -16.93
N THR A 214 6.68 11.62 -17.28
CA THR A 214 8.13 11.69 -17.35
C THR A 214 8.62 12.73 -16.36
N VAL A 215 9.56 12.37 -15.48
CA VAL A 215 10.16 13.26 -14.47
C VAL A 215 11.65 13.38 -14.64
#